data_AF-A0A0V1D538-F1
#
_entry.id   AF-A0A0V1D538-F1
#
_cell.length_a   1.000
_cell.length_b   1.000
_cell.length_c   1.000
_cell.angle_alpha   90.00
_cell.angle_beta   90.00
_cell.angle_gamma   90.00
#
_symmetry.space_group_name_H-M   'P 1'
#
loop_
_entity.id
_entity.type
_entity.pdbx_description
1 polymer ?
#
loop_
_entity_poly.entity_id
_entity_poly.type
_entity_poly.pdbx_seq_one_letter_code
_entity_poly.pdbx_strand_id
1 'polypeptide(L)'
;MERGVSFSPPQLISQQSRLDAEQELGGYSFRKPPTYRIWLYGYCTLMLPFLCGSAVSMYYFCHLDWMNLFPFEPADPHWIYVYISIGIQMLNLILGIYGVSTDRIACLYLFWVLFLIMIVADLTYAVVSTSWWSNVISTLDDKLIYYMDKSNHSTSDRIKSDEVRNFCKRWSEVQSGLFCCGVERPSDYTTMEFACQLLINGSLPPSCCPSKFKHCTKEYSYKFGCVRPLLEWMNDKRDFYLSLSTYLVLCLRVIGLIILRHEIRQLIDEIHTRKIIENNIHRKNFSIDYLPLTNSGRMSNNSSVSTPLME
;
A
#
# COMPACT_ATOMS: atom_id res chain seq x y z
N MET A 1 -86.68 26.17 -0.19
CA MET A 1 -85.39 26.41 -0.88
C MET A 1 -84.32 26.54 0.17
N GLU A 2 -83.67 25.42 0.46
CA GLU A 2 -82.66 25.27 1.51
C GLU A 2 -81.34 25.93 1.08
N ARG A 3 -80.71 26.70 1.99
CA ARG A 3 -79.33 27.16 1.83
C ARG A 3 -78.41 26.16 2.51
N GLY A 4 -77.64 25.43 1.71
CA GLY A 4 -76.57 24.54 2.20
C GLY A 4 -75.41 25.35 2.77
N VAL A 5 -75.10 25.10 4.04
CA VAL A 5 -73.88 25.56 4.72
C VAL A 5 -72.75 24.64 4.29
N SER A 6 -71.79 25.16 3.51
CA SER A 6 -70.57 24.43 3.15
C SER A 6 -69.55 24.57 4.28
N PHE A 7 -69.44 23.52 5.10
CA PHE A 7 -68.35 23.31 6.05
C PHE A 7 -67.06 23.02 5.26
N SER A 8 -66.08 23.92 5.30
CA SER A 8 -64.70 23.64 4.86
C SER A 8 -63.86 23.30 6.08
N PRO A 9 -63.25 22.10 6.18
CA PRO A 9 -62.56 21.71 7.40
C PRO A 9 -61.09 22.20 7.41
N PRO A 10 -60.67 22.99 8.42
CA PRO A 10 -59.26 23.28 8.67
C PRO A 10 -58.43 22.04 9.08
N GLN A 11 -59.09 20.91 9.31
CA GLN A 11 -58.47 19.63 9.68
C GLN A 11 -57.73 18.96 8.50
N LEU A 12 -58.17 19.19 7.26
CA LEU A 12 -57.55 18.56 6.07
C LEU A 12 -56.12 19.07 5.80
N ILE A 13 -55.85 20.35 6.08
CA ILE A 13 -54.53 20.98 5.85
C ILE A 13 -53.52 20.49 6.90
N SER A 14 -53.97 20.22 8.13
CA SER A 14 -53.10 19.67 9.19
C SER A 14 -52.73 18.20 8.96
N GLN A 15 -53.62 17.42 8.34
CA GLN A 15 -53.33 16.04 7.97
C GLN A 15 -52.48 15.96 6.70
N GLN A 16 -52.73 16.81 5.71
CA GLN A 16 -51.91 16.87 4.49
C GLN A 16 -50.46 17.24 4.82
N SER A 17 -50.24 18.24 5.69
CA SER A 17 -48.89 18.61 6.15
C SER A 17 -48.20 17.53 7.00
N ARG A 18 -48.95 16.72 7.76
CA ARG A 18 -48.41 15.53 8.46
C ARG A 18 -48.04 14.40 7.50
N LEU A 19 -48.88 14.13 6.51
CA LEU A 19 -48.63 13.13 5.47
C LEU A 19 -47.44 13.53 4.59
N ASP A 20 -47.31 14.80 4.23
CA ASP A 20 -46.15 15.30 3.49
C ASP A 20 -44.86 15.21 4.34
N ALA A 21 -44.94 15.42 5.67
CA ALA A 21 -43.81 15.24 6.58
C ALA A 21 -43.42 13.76 6.79
N GLU A 22 -44.39 12.85 6.87
CA GLU A 22 -44.14 11.39 6.91
C GLU A 22 -43.64 10.86 5.56
N GLN A 23 -44.05 11.46 4.45
CA GLN A 23 -43.63 11.07 3.10
C GLN A 23 -42.23 11.62 2.76
N GLU A 24 -41.81 12.76 3.31
CA GLU A 24 -40.40 13.17 3.32
C GLU A 24 -39.55 12.29 4.25
N LEU A 25 -40.06 11.87 5.41
CA LEU A 25 -39.33 10.96 6.32
C LEU A 25 -39.19 9.54 5.75
N GLY A 26 -40.25 9.02 5.10
CA GLY A 26 -40.30 7.69 4.48
C GLY A 26 -39.55 7.65 3.13
N GLY A 27 -39.57 8.73 2.36
CA GLY A 27 -38.78 8.89 1.13
C GLY A 27 -37.27 8.97 1.38
N TYR A 28 -36.84 9.40 2.58
CA TYR A 28 -35.44 9.40 3.01
C TYR A 28 -34.91 8.02 3.41
N SER A 29 -35.78 7.01 3.58
CA SER A 29 -35.40 5.68 4.04
C SER A 29 -35.15 4.66 2.91
N PHE A 30 -35.04 5.11 1.65
CA PHE A 30 -34.36 4.32 0.61
C PHE A 30 -32.93 4.85 0.43
N ARG A 31 -32.17 4.87 1.53
CA ARG A 31 -30.75 5.22 1.51
C ARG A 31 -30.04 4.15 0.67
N LYS A 32 -29.76 4.47 -0.60
CA LYS A 32 -28.78 3.71 -1.41
C LYS A 32 -27.57 3.44 -0.50
N PRO A 33 -27.06 2.19 -0.45
CA PRO A 33 -25.85 1.93 0.32
C PRO A 33 -24.80 2.93 -0.14
N PRO A 34 -24.13 3.62 0.78
CA PRO A 34 -23.22 4.68 0.40
C PRO A 34 -22.19 4.10 -0.56
N THR A 35 -22.09 4.67 -1.76
CA THR A 35 -21.25 4.14 -2.84
C THR A 35 -19.79 4.03 -2.39
N TYR A 36 -19.35 4.90 -1.46
CA TYR A 36 -18.02 4.87 -0.85
C TYR A 36 -17.64 3.56 -0.16
N ARG A 37 -18.60 2.85 0.45
CA ARG A 37 -18.31 1.59 1.17
C ARG A 37 -17.89 0.49 0.19
N ILE A 38 -18.58 0.41 -0.94
CA ILE A 38 -18.31 -0.56 -1.99
C ILE A 38 -16.93 -0.29 -2.59
N TRP A 39 -16.60 0.98 -2.85
CA TRP A 39 -15.28 1.36 -3.34
C TRP A 39 -14.16 1.04 -2.35
N LEU A 40 -14.34 1.32 -1.05
CA LEU A 40 -13.28 1.06 -0.08
C LEU A 40 -13.07 -0.44 0.17
N TYR A 41 -14.14 -1.24 0.25
CA TYR A 41 -14.01 -2.69 0.31
C TYR A 41 -13.41 -3.27 -0.97
N GLY A 42 -13.82 -2.76 -2.13
CA GLY A 42 -13.23 -3.14 -3.42
C GLY A 42 -11.73 -2.85 -3.47
N TYR A 43 -11.32 -1.66 -3.01
CA TYR A 43 -9.90 -1.29 -2.91
C TYR A 43 -9.13 -2.22 -1.96
N CYS A 44 -9.62 -2.46 -0.74
CA CYS A 44 -8.94 -3.33 0.22
C CYS A 44 -8.84 -4.78 -0.30
N THR A 45 -9.90 -5.28 -0.92
CA THR A 45 -9.95 -6.62 -1.52
C THR A 45 -8.98 -6.74 -2.70
N LEU A 46 -8.85 -5.68 -3.50
CA LEU A 46 -7.92 -5.63 -4.62
C LEU A 46 -6.47 -5.52 -4.15
N MET A 47 -6.17 -4.71 -3.12
CA MET A 47 -4.80 -4.53 -2.63
C MET A 47 -4.20 -5.77 -1.97
N LEU A 48 -5.02 -6.60 -1.33
CA LEU A 48 -4.57 -7.80 -0.62
C LEU A 48 -3.76 -8.77 -1.50
N PRO A 49 -4.25 -9.22 -2.69
CA PRO A 49 -3.48 -10.11 -3.55
C PRO A 49 -2.20 -9.47 -4.11
N PHE A 50 -2.18 -8.16 -4.38
CA PHE A 50 -0.95 -7.48 -4.82
C PHE A 50 0.09 -7.41 -3.71
N LEU A 51 -0.33 -7.21 -2.46
CA LEU A 51 0.57 -7.22 -1.31
C LEU A 51 1.14 -8.63 -1.07
N CYS A 52 0.30 -9.66 -1.09
CA CYS A 52 0.75 -11.05 -1.04
C CYS A 52 1.70 -11.38 -2.20
N GLY A 53 1.36 -10.94 -3.42
CA GLY A 53 2.20 -11.09 -4.60
C GLY A 53 3.56 -10.42 -4.45
N SER A 54 3.61 -9.22 -3.86
CA SER A 54 4.87 -8.51 -3.60
C SER A 54 5.74 -9.24 -2.57
N ALA A 55 5.14 -9.77 -1.50
CA ALA A 55 5.86 -10.56 -0.50
C ALA A 55 6.41 -11.88 -1.08
N VAL A 56 5.61 -12.55 -1.92
CA VAL A 56 6.03 -13.77 -2.62
C VAL A 56 7.13 -13.45 -3.64
N SER A 57 7.00 -12.37 -4.42
CA SER A 57 8.01 -11.92 -5.37
C SER A 57 9.35 -11.66 -4.66
N MET A 58 9.31 -10.97 -3.52
CA MET A 58 10.47 -10.73 -2.67
C MET A 58 11.10 -12.03 -2.15
N TYR A 59 10.28 -12.98 -1.70
CA TYR A 59 10.77 -14.30 -1.28
C TYR A 59 11.48 -15.04 -2.41
N TYR A 60 10.90 -15.08 -3.61
CA TYR A 60 11.53 -15.70 -4.78
C TYR A 60 12.82 -14.97 -5.17
N PHE A 61 12.85 -13.64 -5.14
CA PHE A 61 14.03 -12.85 -5.45
C PHE A 61 15.20 -13.20 -4.52
N CYS A 62 14.96 -13.29 -3.21
CA CYS A 62 15.98 -13.70 -2.24
C CYS A 62 16.43 -15.17 -2.39
N HIS A 63 15.56 -16.04 -2.92
CA HIS A 63 15.86 -17.46 -3.11
C HIS A 63 16.42 -17.81 -4.50
N LEU A 64 16.65 -16.82 -5.37
CA LEU A 64 17.32 -17.06 -6.65
C LEU A 64 18.75 -17.60 -6.42
N ASP A 65 19.15 -18.55 -7.27
CA ASP A 65 20.35 -19.36 -7.07
C ASP A 65 21.64 -18.54 -6.86
N TRP A 66 21.79 -17.45 -7.60
CA TRP A 66 22.97 -16.59 -7.57
C TRP A 66 22.84 -15.38 -6.64
N MET A 67 21.67 -15.19 -6.01
CA MET A 67 21.43 -14.01 -5.16
C MET A 67 22.28 -14.02 -3.89
N ASN A 68 22.54 -15.21 -3.35
CA ASN A 68 23.41 -15.39 -2.17
C ASN A 68 24.89 -15.14 -2.46
N LEU A 69 25.27 -14.93 -3.72
CA LEU A 69 26.64 -14.54 -4.08
C LEU A 69 26.89 -13.06 -3.79
N PHE A 70 25.83 -12.28 -3.73
CA PHE A 70 25.88 -10.88 -3.37
C PHE A 70 25.87 -10.72 -1.85
N PRO A 71 26.64 -9.76 -1.31
CA PRO A 71 26.81 -9.55 0.12
C PRO A 71 25.65 -8.71 0.66
N PHE A 72 24.44 -9.27 0.63
CA PHE A 72 23.26 -8.65 1.22
C PHE A 72 23.16 -9.06 2.68
N GLU A 73 23.30 -8.09 3.58
CA GLU A 73 23.06 -8.32 5.00
C GLU A 73 21.55 -8.14 5.26
N PRO A 74 20.88 -9.07 5.95
CA PRO A 74 19.45 -8.91 6.28
C PRO A 74 19.15 -7.64 7.08
N ALA A 75 20.18 -7.08 7.75
CA ALA A 75 20.12 -5.85 8.52
C ALA A 75 20.37 -4.59 7.68
N ASP A 76 20.59 -4.71 6.36
CA ASP A 76 20.72 -3.54 5.50
C ASP A 76 19.43 -2.70 5.60
N PRO A 77 19.55 -1.36 5.73
CA PRO A 77 18.40 -0.47 5.91
C PRO A 77 17.39 -0.56 4.76
N HIS A 78 17.85 -0.97 3.58
CA HIS A 78 17.03 -1.23 2.40
C HIS A 78 15.98 -2.32 2.67
N TRP A 79 16.39 -3.49 3.17
CA TRP A 79 15.48 -4.61 3.44
C TRP A 79 14.57 -4.33 4.64
N ILE A 80 15.10 -3.69 5.69
CA ILE A 80 14.32 -3.27 6.86
C ILE A 80 13.14 -2.39 6.43
N TYR A 81 13.39 -1.42 5.53
CA TYR A 81 12.35 -0.57 5.00
C TYR A 81 11.24 -1.37 4.30
N VAL A 82 11.61 -2.33 3.43
CA VAL A 82 10.64 -3.17 2.70
C VAL A 82 9.75 -3.95 3.67
N TYR A 83 10.33 -4.57 4.71
CA TYR A 83 9.55 -5.32 5.71
C TYR A 83 8.60 -4.42 6.52
N ILE A 84 9.08 -3.26 6.97
CA ILE A 84 8.25 -2.28 7.69
C ILE A 84 7.11 -1.78 6.79
N SER A 85 7.39 -1.51 5.52
CA SER A 85 6.38 -1.05 4.54
C SER A 85 5.26 -2.08 4.36
N ILE A 86 5.59 -3.37 4.22
CA ILE A 86 4.60 -4.45 4.15
C ILE A 86 3.77 -4.52 5.44
N GLY A 87 4.41 -4.42 6.62
CA GLY A 87 3.73 -4.43 7.91
C GLY A 87 2.74 -3.28 8.09
N ILE A 88 3.16 -2.05 7.80
CA ILE A 88 2.28 -0.87 7.85
C ILE A 88 1.16 -0.97 6.83
N GLN A 89 1.42 -1.53 5.64
CA GLN A 89 0.39 -1.74 4.64
C GLN A 89 -0.68 -2.75 5.11
N MET A 90 -0.28 -3.84 5.76
CA MET A 90 -1.23 -4.78 6.36
C MET A 90 -2.09 -4.11 7.43
N LEU A 91 -1.48 -3.31 8.30
CA LEU A 91 -2.19 -2.52 9.31
C LEU A 91 -3.22 -1.59 8.64
N ASN A 92 -2.83 -0.87 7.59
CA ASN A 92 -3.72 0.01 6.83
C ASN A 92 -4.94 -0.74 6.26
N LEU A 93 -4.77 -1.97 5.74
CA LEU A 93 -5.89 -2.76 5.23
C LEU A 93 -6.88 -3.12 6.34
N ILE A 94 -6.37 -3.51 7.52
CA ILE A 94 -7.20 -3.82 8.69
C ILE A 94 -7.97 -2.57 9.14
N LEU A 95 -7.29 -1.41 9.22
CA LEU A 95 -7.94 -0.14 9.56
C LEU A 95 -8.98 0.27 8.53
N GLY A 96 -8.73 0.04 7.24
CA GLY A 96 -9.70 0.32 6.18
C GLY A 96 -10.99 -0.49 6.34
N ILE A 97 -10.87 -1.80 6.53
CA ILE A 97 -12.01 -2.71 6.73
C ILE A 97 -12.76 -2.38 8.04
N TYR A 98 -12.01 -2.13 9.12
CA TYR A 98 -12.58 -1.78 10.42
C TYR A 98 -13.27 -0.41 10.41
N GLY A 99 -12.67 0.58 9.74
CA GLY A 99 -13.20 1.93 9.62
C GLY A 99 -14.55 1.96 8.91
N VAL A 100 -14.74 1.11 7.90
CA VAL A 100 -16.04 0.97 7.21
C VAL A 100 -17.06 0.22 8.05
N SER A 101 -16.64 -0.83 8.75
CA SER A 101 -17.53 -1.62 9.61
C SER A 101 -18.08 -0.83 10.80
N THR A 102 -17.31 0.12 11.33
CA THR A 102 -17.64 0.83 12.57
C THR A 102 -18.12 2.26 12.38
N ASP A 103 -18.17 2.76 11.14
CA ASP A 103 -18.57 4.13 10.81
C ASP A 103 -17.82 5.23 11.60
N ARG A 104 -16.61 4.90 12.08
CA ARG A 104 -15.77 5.82 12.84
C ARG A 104 -14.95 6.68 11.89
N ILE A 105 -15.37 7.93 11.74
CA ILE A 105 -14.68 8.96 10.93
C ILE A 105 -13.20 9.08 11.30
N ALA A 106 -12.86 8.96 12.59
CA ALA A 106 -11.46 9.01 13.06
C ALA A 106 -10.58 7.90 12.46
N CYS A 107 -11.11 6.68 12.33
CA CYS A 107 -10.38 5.56 11.71
C CYS A 107 -10.14 5.82 10.22
N LEU A 108 -11.10 6.44 9.53
CA LEU A 108 -10.98 6.79 8.12
C LEU A 108 -9.92 7.89 7.89
N TYR A 109 -9.85 8.89 8.78
CA TYR A 109 -8.80 9.90 8.73
C TYR A 109 -7.42 9.30 9.03
N LEU A 110 -7.31 8.43 10.05
CA LEU A 110 -6.07 7.74 10.38
C LEU A 110 -5.58 6.91 9.19
N PHE A 111 -6.48 6.16 8.56
CA PHE A 111 -6.21 5.40 7.34
C PHE A 111 -5.69 6.32 6.22
N TRP A 112 -6.36 7.44 5.95
CA TRP A 112 -5.94 8.39 4.90
C TRP A 112 -4.55 8.99 5.18
N VAL A 113 -4.26 9.39 6.42
CA VAL A 113 -2.96 9.95 6.81
C VAL A 113 -1.85 8.92 6.67
N LEU A 114 -2.04 7.71 7.19
CA LEU A 114 -1.06 6.62 7.06
C LEU A 114 -0.79 6.29 5.60
N PHE A 115 -1.82 6.32 4.77
CA PHE A 115 -1.71 6.04 3.35
C PHE A 115 -0.94 7.13 2.60
N LEU A 116 -1.11 8.41 2.97
CA LEU A 116 -0.29 9.52 2.47
C LEU A 116 1.18 9.32 2.86
N ILE A 117 1.44 8.99 4.13
CA ILE A 117 2.81 8.72 4.63
C ILE A 117 3.47 7.60 3.82
N MET A 118 2.74 6.52 3.52
CA MET A 118 3.26 5.41 2.71
C MET A 118 3.66 5.84 1.29
N ILE A 119 2.88 6.68 0.63
CA ILE A 119 3.23 7.18 -0.72
C ILE A 119 4.51 8.03 -0.68
N VAL A 120 4.64 8.90 0.33
CA VAL A 120 5.87 9.70 0.51
C VAL A 120 7.06 8.78 0.77
N ALA A 121 6.89 7.77 1.62
CA ALA A 121 7.92 6.79 1.93
C ALA A 121 8.34 5.98 0.68
N ASP A 122 7.39 5.56 -0.16
CA ASP A 122 7.72 4.86 -1.41
C ASP A 122 8.53 5.73 -2.37
N LEU A 123 8.20 7.03 -2.44
CA LEU A 123 8.91 7.98 -3.27
C LEU A 123 10.34 8.19 -2.76
N THR A 124 10.54 8.32 -1.44
CA THR A 124 11.88 8.44 -0.86
C THR A 124 12.68 7.15 -1.05
N TYR A 125 12.05 6.00 -0.89
CA TYR A 125 12.67 4.70 -1.14
C TYR A 125 13.08 4.54 -2.60
N ALA A 126 12.25 4.95 -3.56
CA ALA A 126 12.60 4.91 -4.97
C ALA A 126 13.90 5.69 -5.26
N VAL A 127 14.04 6.88 -4.68
CA VAL A 127 15.27 7.70 -4.82
C VAL A 127 16.46 7.03 -4.13
N VAL A 128 16.33 6.65 -2.85
CA VAL A 128 17.44 6.06 -2.08
C VAL A 128 17.89 4.73 -2.67
N SER A 129 16.97 3.89 -3.15
CA SER A 129 17.26 2.60 -3.76
C SER A 129 18.21 2.73 -4.95
N THR A 130 18.05 3.75 -5.81
CA THR A 130 18.97 3.97 -6.94
C THR A 130 20.41 4.21 -6.49
N SER A 131 20.59 5.02 -5.44
CA SER A 131 21.92 5.30 -4.89
C SER A 131 22.55 4.07 -4.24
N TRP A 132 21.75 3.29 -3.51
CA TRP A 132 22.20 2.06 -2.88
C TRP A 132 22.62 1.02 -3.92
N TRP A 133 21.81 0.82 -4.97
CA TRP A 133 22.16 -0.10 -6.06
C TRP A 133 23.44 0.32 -6.76
N SER A 134 23.66 1.62 -7.01
CA SER A 134 24.92 2.09 -7.59
C SER A 134 26.13 1.73 -6.71
N ASN A 135 26.01 1.84 -5.39
CA ASN A 135 27.08 1.49 -4.46
C ASN A 135 27.34 -0.02 -4.39
N VAL A 136 26.28 -0.83 -4.46
CA VAL A 136 26.39 -2.30 -4.54
C VAL A 136 27.16 -2.69 -5.81
N ILE A 137 26.82 -2.06 -6.93
CA ILE A 137 27.49 -2.30 -8.23
C ILE A 137 28.98 -1.97 -8.15
N SER A 138 29.34 -0.81 -7.59
CA SER A 138 30.75 -0.40 -7.53
C SER A 138 31.60 -1.21 -6.55
N THR A 139 30.98 -1.82 -5.53
CA THR A 139 31.69 -2.57 -4.47
C THR A 139 31.71 -4.07 -4.73
N LEU A 140 30.98 -4.54 -5.74
CA LEU A 140 30.81 -5.97 -6.02
C LEU A 140 32.14 -6.65 -6.36
N ASP A 141 32.96 -6.00 -7.18
CA ASP A 141 34.20 -6.57 -7.71
C ASP A 141 35.22 -6.79 -6.59
N ASP A 142 35.43 -5.76 -5.76
CA ASP A 142 36.32 -5.82 -4.60
C ASP A 142 35.89 -6.91 -3.60
N LYS A 143 34.58 -7.04 -3.37
CA LYS A 143 34.06 -8.06 -2.44
C LYS A 143 34.17 -9.47 -3.01
N LEU A 144 33.88 -9.67 -4.30
CA LEU A 144 34.08 -10.96 -4.97
C LEU A 144 35.56 -11.38 -4.91
N ILE A 145 36.47 -10.45 -5.19
CA ILE A 145 37.91 -10.66 -5.07
C ILE A 145 38.28 -11.04 -3.64
N TYR A 146 37.76 -10.32 -2.64
CA TYR A 146 38.01 -10.59 -1.23
C TYR A 146 37.57 -12.00 -0.79
N TYR A 147 36.36 -12.45 -1.18
CA TYR A 147 35.86 -13.80 -0.88
C TYR A 147 36.58 -14.92 -1.63
N MET A 148 37.15 -14.60 -2.79
CA MET A 148 37.91 -15.56 -3.58
C MET A 148 39.35 -15.71 -3.08
N ASP A 149 39.91 -14.72 -2.41
CA ASP A 149 41.29 -14.76 -1.92
C ASP A 149 41.43 -15.74 -0.75
N LYS A 150 42.21 -16.80 -0.97
CA LYS A 150 42.49 -17.86 0.01
C LYS A 150 43.18 -17.34 1.26
N SER A 151 43.95 -16.25 1.16
CA SER A 151 44.66 -15.66 2.30
C SER A 151 43.70 -15.26 3.44
N ASN A 152 42.49 -14.82 3.10
CA ASN A 152 41.45 -14.40 4.04
C ASN A 152 40.72 -15.58 4.70
N HIS A 153 40.84 -16.79 4.14
CA HIS A 153 40.15 -17.99 4.59
C HIS A 153 41.07 -19.01 5.31
N SER A 154 42.34 -18.64 5.59
CA SER A 154 43.38 -19.56 6.08
C SER A 154 43.23 -20.07 7.53
N THR A 155 42.13 -19.79 8.23
CA THR A 155 41.94 -20.20 9.63
C THR A 155 40.94 -21.33 9.79
N SER A 156 41.46 -22.56 9.78
CA SER A 156 41.24 -23.64 10.78
C SER A 156 39.82 -23.85 11.37
N ASP A 157 38.74 -23.62 10.64
CA ASP A 157 37.39 -23.96 11.11
C ASP A 157 36.60 -24.71 10.05
N ARG A 158 36.14 -25.92 10.40
CA ARG A 158 35.33 -26.76 9.51
C ARG A 158 34.03 -26.07 9.05
N ILE A 159 33.48 -25.17 9.88
CA ILE A 159 32.27 -24.39 9.56
C ILE A 159 32.54 -23.39 8.41
N LYS A 160 33.72 -22.73 8.40
CA LYS A 160 34.13 -21.86 7.30
C LYS A 160 34.38 -22.64 6.00
N SER A 161 34.75 -23.93 6.09
CA SER A 161 34.98 -24.77 4.91
C SER A 161 33.71 -25.08 4.12
N ASP A 162 32.57 -25.23 4.81
CA ASP A 162 31.29 -25.51 4.15
C ASP A 162 30.70 -24.28 3.44
N GLU A 163 30.83 -23.10 4.05
CA GLU A 163 30.42 -21.83 3.45
C GLU A 163 31.23 -21.51 2.19
N VAL A 164 32.55 -21.64 2.26
CA VAL A 164 33.44 -21.48 1.11
C VAL A 164 33.10 -22.50 0.03
N ARG A 165 32.87 -23.78 0.38
CA ARG A 165 32.47 -24.81 -0.59
C ARG A 165 31.15 -24.47 -1.30
N ASN A 166 30.16 -23.97 -0.57
CA ASN A 166 28.87 -23.55 -1.13
C ASN A 166 29.03 -22.34 -2.05
N PHE A 167 29.83 -21.35 -1.65
CA PHE A 167 30.18 -20.20 -2.47
C PHE A 167 30.85 -20.65 -3.78
N CYS A 168 31.87 -21.50 -3.70
CA CYS A 168 32.62 -21.97 -4.87
C CYS A 168 31.77 -22.82 -5.82
N LYS A 169 30.83 -23.61 -5.30
CA LYS A 169 29.84 -24.32 -6.11
C LYS A 169 29.00 -23.34 -6.93
N ARG A 170 28.41 -22.33 -6.29
CA ARG A 170 27.61 -21.29 -6.97
C ARG A 170 28.43 -20.49 -7.96
N TRP A 171 29.66 -20.13 -7.61
CA TRP A 171 30.57 -19.44 -8.52
C TRP A 171 30.86 -20.26 -9.78
N SER A 172 31.04 -21.57 -9.65
CA SER A 172 31.22 -22.46 -10.81
C SER A 172 29.97 -22.53 -11.68
N GLU A 173 28.77 -22.50 -11.08
CA GLU A 173 27.49 -22.45 -11.79
C GLU A 173 27.36 -21.13 -12.56
N VAL A 174 27.71 -19.99 -11.96
CA VAL A 174 27.73 -18.66 -12.61
C VAL A 174 28.66 -18.66 -13.82
N GLN A 175 29.90 -19.15 -13.67
CA GLN A 175 30.88 -19.21 -14.75
C GLN A 175 30.39 -20.04 -15.94
N SER A 176 29.80 -21.21 -15.66
CA SER A 176 29.27 -22.08 -16.71
C SER A 176 27.96 -21.56 -17.32
N GLY A 177 27.10 -20.90 -16.53
CA GLY A 177 25.79 -20.40 -16.95
C GLY A 177 25.87 -19.08 -17.71
N LEU A 178 26.83 -18.23 -17.38
CA LEU A 178 27.06 -16.93 -18.03
C LEU A 178 28.24 -16.95 -19.02
N PHE A 179 28.84 -18.12 -19.25
CA PHE A 179 29.94 -18.33 -20.20
C PHE A 179 31.15 -17.42 -19.93
N CYS A 180 31.46 -17.14 -18.67
CA CYS A 180 32.46 -16.15 -18.25
C CYS A 180 33.58 -16.80 -17.41
N CYS A 181 34.71 -16.11 -17.23
CA CYS A 181 35.80 -16.61 -16.39
C CYS A 181 36.54 -15.51 -15.64
N GLY A 182 36.73 -15.72 -14.33
CA GLY A 182 37.28 -14.72 -13.40
C GLY A 182 36.27 -13.64 -13.05
N VAL A 183 36.68 -12.68 -12.22
CA VAL A 183 35.83 -11.53 -11.85
C VAL A 183 35.84 -10.54 -13.00
N GLU A 184 37.02 -10.05 -13.37
CA GLU A 184 37.21 -9.20 -14.54
C GLU A 184 37.79 -9.99 -15.71
N ARG A 185 38.73 -10.90 -15.43
CA ARG A 185 39.47 -11.64 -16.46
C ARG A 185 39.93 -13.02 -15.99
N PRO A 186 40.25 -13.95 -16.92
CA PRO A 186 40.86 -15.22 -16.58
C PRO A 186 42.26 -15.10 -15.93
N SER A 187 42.89 -13.92 -16.03
CA SER A 187 44.18 -13.63 -15.37
C SER A 187 44.06 -13.52 -13.86
N ASP A 188 42.87 -13.28 -13.33
CA ASP A 188 42.65 -13.11 -11.88
C ASP A 188 43.12 -14.37 -11.15
N TYR A 189 42.88 -15.55 -11.74
CA TYR A 189 43.35 -16.86 -11.26
C TYR A 189 44.87 -17.04 -11.16
N THR A 190 45.67 -16.16 -11.76
CA THR A 190 47.15 -16.23 -11.68
C THR A 190 47.77 -15.27 -10.69
N THR A 191 47.03 -14.25 -10.26
CA THR A 191 47.53 -13.19 -9.37
C THR A 191 47.23 -13.45 -7.91
N MET A 192 46.23 -14.29 -7.61
CA MET A 192 45.79 -14.62 -6.25
C MET A 192 45.72 -16.14 -6.07
N GLU A 193 45.91 -16.62 -4.84
CA GLU A 193 45.64 -18.01 -4.51
C GLU A 193 44.14 -18.12 -4.21
N PHE A 194 43.37 -18.87 -5.02
CA PHE A 194 41.91 -18.87 -4.90
C PHE A 194 41.44 -19.90 -3.87
N ALA A 195 40.50 -19.51 -3.01
CA ALA A 195 39.82 -20.42 -2.09
C ALA A 195 39.04 -21.52 -2.85
N CYS A 196 38.52 -21.19 -4.03
CA CYS A 196 37.71 -22.08 -4.86
C CYS A 196 38.49 -23.10 -5.69
N GLN A 197 39.82 -22.98 -5.76
CA GLN A 197 40.64 -23.97 -6.44
C GLN A 197 42.08 -23.93 -5.94
N LEU A 198 42.61 -25.08 -5.53
CA LEU A 198 44.05 -25.28 -5.43
C LEU A 198 44.61 -25.22 -6.85
N LEU A 199 45.38 -24.18 -7.18
CA LEU A 199 46.09 -24.09 -8.45
C LEU A 199 47.05 -25.29 -8.56
N ILE A 200 46.63 -26.36 -9.22
CA ILE A 200 47.52 -27.44 -9.65
C ILE A 200 47.96 -27.08 -11.07
N ASN A 201 49.23 -26.70 -11.22
CA ASN A 201 49.90 -26.47 -12.51
C ASN A 201 49.25 -25.41 -13.43
N GLY A 202 48.72 -24.31 -12.87
CA GLY A 202 48.19 -23.20 -13.69
C GLY A 202 46.91 -23.55 -14.48
N SER A 203 46.21 -24.61 -14.08
CA SER A 203 44.91 -24.98 -14.65
C SER A 203 43.78 -24.12 -14.08
N LEU A 204 42.92 -23.62 -14.96
CA LEU A 204 41.71 -22.85 -14.62
C LEU A 204 40.58 -23.78 -14.15
N PRO A 205 39.52 -23.24 -13.51
CA PRO A 205 38.34 -24.02 -13.17
C PRO A 205 37.72 -24.66 -14.42
N PRO A 206 37.21 -25.90 -14.35
CA PRO A 206 36.51 -26.50 -15.48
C PRO A 206 35.26 -25.72 -15.91
N SER A 207 34.65 -24.95 -15.00
CA SER A 207 33.53 -24.04 -15.27
C SER A 207 33.90 -22.84 -16.16
N CYS A 208 35.19 -22.50 -16.28
CA CYS A 208 35.69 -21.44 -17.16
C CYS A 208 35.82 -21.87 -18.64
N CYS A 209 35.57 -23.14 -18.97
CA CYS A 209 35.76 -23.68 -20.31
C CYS A 209 34.44 -24.26 -20.87
N PRO A 210 34.14 -24.06 -22.17
CA PRO A 210 32.90 -24.53 -22.80
C PRO A 210 32.80 -26.04 -22.98
N SER A 211 33.87 -26.78 -22.72
CA SER A 211 33.89 -28.24 -22.80
C SER A 211 34.64 -28.81 -21.61
N LYS A 212 34.25 -30.02 -21.17
CA LYS A 212 34.86 -30.76 -20.06
C LYS A 212 36.26 -31.29 -20.42
N PHE A 213 37.12 -30.43 -20.99
CA PHE A 213 38.52 -30.74 -21.17
C PHE A 213 39.13 -31.00 -19.80
N LYS A 214 39.91 -32.09 -19.68
CA LYS A 214 40.59 -32.47 -18.44
C LYS A 214 41.53 -31.37 -17.93
N HIS A 215 41.95 -30.45 -18.81
CA HIS A 215 42.77 -29.29 -18.47
C HIS A 215 42.20 -28.03 -19.12
N CYS A 216 41.55 -27.18 -18.32
CA CYS A 216 41.15 -25.84 -18.74
C CYS A 216 42.38 -24.91 -18.62
N THR A 217 42.79 -24.31 -19.74
CA THR A 217 43.90 -23.35 -19.78
C THR A 217 43.39 -21.98 -20.22
N LYS A 218 44.19 -20.92 -20.01
CA LYS A 218 43.85 -19.55 -20.42
C LYS A 218 43.53 -19.43 -21.92
N GLU A 219 44.04 -20.32 -22.76
CA GLU A 219 43.80 -20.30 -24.20
C GLU A 219 42.36 -20.72 -24.54
N TYR A 220 41.88 -21.78 -23.89
CA TYR A 220 40.56 -22.38 -24.13
C TYR A 220 39.46 -21.90 -23.16
N SER A 221 39.77 -20.96 -22.27
CA SER A 221 38.78 -20.36 -21.37
C SER A 221 37.96 -19.27 -22.04
N TYR A 222 36.81 -18.96 -21.45
CA TYR A 222 36.10 -17.71 -21.72
C TYR A 222 37.02 -16.52 -21.47
N LYS A 223 36.91 -15.48 -22.31
CA LYS A 223 37.83 -14.33 -22.29
C LYS A 223 37.31 -13.13 -21.49
N PHE A 224 36.01 -13.12 -21.18
CA PHE A 224 35.36 -12.05 -20.45
C PHE A 224 35.12 -12.44 -18.98
N GLY A 225 35.20 -11.45 -18.10
CA GLY A 225 34.91 -11.59 -16.67
C GLY A 225 33.42 -11.76 -16.37
N CYS A 226 33.14 -12.39 -15.23
CA CYS A 226 31.78 -12.70 -14.81
C CYS A 226 31.00 -11.54 -14.21
N VAL A 227 31.66 -10.47 -13.76
CA VAL A 227 31.00 -9.33 -13.10
C VAL A 227 29.91 -8.72 -13.96
N ARG A 228 30.22 -8.36 -15.21
CA ARG A 228 29.27 -7.63 -16.07
C ARG A 228 28.05 -8.48 -16.43
N PRO A 229 28.21 -9.73 -16.92
CA PRO A 229 27.06 -10.60 -17.17
C PRO A 229 26.25 -10.91 -15.90
N LEU A 230 26.93 -11.09 -14.76
CA LEU A 230 26.27 -11.35 -13.47
C LEU A 230 25.42 -10.14 -13.04
N LEU A 231 25.94 -8.93 -13.26
CA LEU A 231 25.23 -7.71 -12.96
C LEU A 231 24.03 -7.49 -13.88
N GLU A 232 24.18 -7.78 -15.17
CA GLU A 232 23.10 -7.72 -16.15
C GLU A 232 21.99 -8.71 -15.78
N TRP A 233 22.35 -9.93 -15.41
CA TRP A 233 21.40 -10.92 -14.89
C TRP A 233 20.68 -10.41 -13.64
N MET A 234 21.41 -9.83 -12.67
CA MET A 234 20.81 -9.31 -11.43
C MET A 234 19.84 -8.15 -11.72
N ASN A 235 20.22 -7.24 -12.62
CA ASN A 235 19.37 -6.12 -13.02
C ASN A 235 18.08 -6.61 -13.70
N ASP A 236 18.16 -7.59 -14.61
CA ASP A 236 17.00 -8.20 -15.24
C ASP A 236 16.04 -8.81 -14.21
N LYS A 237 16.56 -9.56 -13.24
CA LYS A 237 15.75 -10.16 -12.18
C LYS A 237 15.18 -9.12 -11.23
N ARG A 238 15.95 -8.10 -10.85
CA ARG A 238 15.46 -6.99 -10.01
C ARG A 238 14.32 -6.26 -10.70
N ASP A 239 14.46 -5.96 -11.98
CA ASP A 239 13.48 -5.19 -12.74
C ASP A 239 12.16 -5.96 -12.85
N PHE A 240 12.22 -7.28 -13.05
CA PHE A 240 11.04 -8.12 -13.07
C PHE A 240 10.38 -8.34 -11.69
N TYR A 241 11.15 -8.75 -10.66
CA TYR A 241 10.58 -9.15 -9.38
C TYR A 241 10.30 -7.96 -8.44
N LEU A 242 11.23 -7.02 -8.31
CA LEU A 242 11.14 -5.91 -7.36
C LEU A 242 10.54 -4.65 -7.97
N SER A 243 11.04 -4.25 -9.15
CA SER A 243 10.66 -2.97 -9.76
C SER A 243 9.20 -2.98 -10.22
N LEU A 244 8.80 -4.00 -10.98
CA LEU A 244 7.41 -4.16 -11.45
C LEU A 244 6.40 -4.21 -10.28
N SER A 245 6.67 -5.00 -9.25
CA SER A 245 5.76 -5.14 -8.11
C SER A 245 5.63 -3.83 -7.33
N THR A 246 6.74 -3.11 -7.11
CA THR A 246 6.75 -1.82 -6.41
C THR A 246 5.96 -0.76 -7.18
N TYR A 247 6.14 -0.66 -8.51
CA TYR A 247 5.39 0.30 -9.33
C TYR A 247 3.89 -0.01 -9.36
N LEU A 248 3.50 -1.28 -9.45
CA LEU A 248 2.09 -1.67 -9.42
C LEU A 248 1.44 -1.28 -8.09
N VAL A 249 2.09 -1.56 -6.96
CA VAL A 249 1.61 -1.17 -5.63
C VAL A 249 1.51 0.35 -5.49
N LEU A 250 2.52 1.09 -5.96
CA LEU A 250 2.51 2.56 -5.94
C LEU A 250 1.36 3.14 -6.76
N CYS A 251 1.14 2.63 -7.98
CA CYS A 251 0.02 3.05 -8.82
C CYS A 251 -1.33 2.81 -8.15
N LEU A 252 -1.54 1.62 -7.57
CA LEU A 252 -2.75 1.32 -6.82
C LEU A 252 -2.89 2.20 -5.59
N ARG A 253 -1.79 2.55 -4.91
CA ARG A 253 -1.80 3.50 -3.80
C ARG A 253 -2.26 4.88 -4.28
N VAL A 254 -1.66 5.44 -5.33
CA VAL A 254 -2.06 6.76 -5.84
C VAL A 254 -3.53 6.80 -6.25
N ILE A 255 -4.01 5.77 -6.96
CA ILE A 255 -5.43 5.64 -7.33
C ILE A 255 -6.31 5.58 -6.07
N GLY A 256 -5.94 4.74 -5.10
CA GLY A 256 -6.64 4.64 -3.82
C GLY A 256 -6.72 5.98 -3.08
N LEU A 257 -5.66 6.79 -3.11
CA LEU A 257 -5.62 8.09 -2.44
C LEU A 257 -6.60 9.08 -3.07
N ILE A 258 -6.67 9.09 -4.41
CA ILE A 258 -7.58 9.96 -5.16
C ILE A 258 -9.03 9.59 -4.86
N ILE A 259 -9.36 8.30 -4.93
CA ILE A 259 -10.70 7.79 -4.61
C ILE A 259 -11.04 8.14 -3.16
N LEU A 260 -10.17 7.81 -2.22
CA LEU A 260 -10.39 8.05 -0.79
C LEU A 260 -10.58 9.54 -0.48
N ARG A 261 -9.81 10.43 -1.13
CA ARG A 261 -9.99 11.88 -0.96
C ARG A 261 -11.35 12.36 -1.46
N HIS A 262 -11.84 11.81 -2.57
CA HIS A 262 -13.16 12.16 -3.09
C HIS A 262 -14.26 11.69 -2.12
N GLU A 263 -14.17 10.45 -1.65
CA GLU A 263 -15.15 9.84 -0.76
C GLU A 263 -15.16 10.48 0.65
N ILE A 264 -13.99 10.82 1.21
CA ILE A 264 -13.90 11.55 2.49
C ILE A 264 -14.59 12.91 2.38
N ARG A 265 -14.43 13.63 1.26
CA ARG A 265 -15.13 14.91 1.06
C ARG A 265 -16.64 14.71 1.04
N GLN A 266 -17.14 13.74 0.28
CA GLN A 266 -18.57 13.43 0.25
C GLN A 266 -19.11 13.09 1.64
N LEU A 267 -18.37 12.30 2.43
CA LEU A 267 -18.74 11.96 3.80
C LEU A 267 -18.84 13.18 4.72
N ILE A 268 -17.90 14.12 4.63
CA ILE A 268 -17.91 15.36 5.42
C ILE A 268 -19.13 16.21 5.03
N ASP A 269 -19.40 16.35 3.73
CA ASP A 269 -20.51 17.14 3.21
C ASP A 269 -21.86 16.56 3.66
N GLU A 270 -22.01 15.22 3.66
CA GLU A 270 -23.21 14.56 4.17
C GLU A 270 -23.42 14.79 5.68
N ILE A 271 -22.35 14.74 6.48
CA ILE A 271 -22.44 14.98 7.93
C ILE A 271 -22.80 16.44 8.21
N HIS A 272 -22.19 17.38 7.47
CA HIS A 272 -22.49 18.79 7.62
C HIS A 272 -23.94 19.09 7.25
N THR A 273 -24.42 18.51 6.15
CA THR A 273 -25.80 18.64 5.70
C THR A 273 -26.78 18.07 6.72
N ARG A 274 -26.51 16.88 7.29
CA ARG A 274 -27.34 16.30 8.36
C ARG A 274 -27.44 17.22 9.59
N LYS A 275 -26.32 17.79 10.05
CA LYS A 275 -26.31 18.74 11.17
C LYS A 275 -27.09 20.02 10.87
N ILE A 276 -27.00 20.54 9.64
CA ILE A 276 -27.77 21.72 9.22
C ILE A 276 -29.27 21.43 9.24
N ILE A 277 -29.68 20.27 8.73
CA ILE A 277 -31.09 19.85 8.71
C ILE A 277 -31.64 19.71 10.14
N GLU A 278 -30.91 19.03 11.04
CA GLU A 278 -31.31 18.91 12.46
C GLU A 278 -31.46 20.28 13.13
N ASN A 279 -30.49 21.19 12.93
CA ASN A 279 -30.56 22.54 13.47
C ASN A 279 -31.76 23.33 12.92
N ASN A 280 -32.07 23.17 11.63
CA ASN A 280 -33.22 23.83 11.01
C ASN A 280 -34.56 23.27 11.52
N ILE A 281 -34.65 21.96 11.75
CA ILE A 281 -35.85 21.33 12.35
C ILE A 281 -36.06 21.84 13.77
N HIS A 282 -35.00 21.89 14.60
CA HIS A 282 -35.08 22.46 15.95
C HIS A 282 -35.55 23.92 15.93
N ARG A 283 -35.06 24.72 14.99
CA ARG A 283 -35.47 26.13 14.86
C ARG A 283 -36.94 26.29 14.44
N LYS A 284 -37.43 25.42 13.54
CA LYS A 284 -38.84 25.39 13.13
C LYS A 284 -39.75 24.98 14.28
N ASN A 285 -39.40 23.93 15.04
CA ASN A 285 -40.17 23.48 16.19
C ASN A 285 -40.25 24.59 17.26
N PHE A 286 -39.12 25.23 17.57
CA PHE A 286 -39.09 26.37 18.47
C PHE A 286 -40.01 27.50 17.98
N SER A 287 -40.03 27.81 16.68
CA SER A 287 -40.88 28.89 16.13
C SER A 287 -42.38 28.59 16.19
N ILE A 288 -42.79 27.31 16.16
CA ILE A 288 -44.20 26.90 16.28
C ILE A 288 -44.70 27.06 17.72
N ASP A 289 -43.84 26.81 18.71
CA ASP A 289 -44.21 26.92 20.14
C ASP A 289 -44.46 28.37 20.60
N TYR A 290 -44.04 29.38 19.83
CA TYR A 290 -44.30 30.81 20.11
C TYR A 290 -45.49 31.40 19.38
N LEU A 291 -46.20 30.64 18.54
CA LEU A 291 -47.46 31.11 17.99
C LEU A 291 -48.51 31.07 19.11
N PRO A 292 -48.99 32.22 19.63
CA PRO A 292 -50.03 32.20 20.63
C PRO A 292 -51.26 31.60 19.97
N LEU A 293 -51.80 30.53 20.56
CA LEU A 293 -53.16 30.08 20.32
C LEU A 293 -54.11 31.23 20.69
N THR A 294 -54.35 32.15 19.76
CA THR A 294 -55.43 33.13 19.86
C THR A 294 -56.72 32.33 19.72
N ASN A 295 -57.23 31.97 20.88
CA ASN A 295 -58.42 31.19 21.12
C ASN A 295 -59.64 31.97 20.62
N SER A 296 -59.99 31.83 19.34
CA SER A 296 -61.27 32.32 18.82
C SER A 296 -62.36 31.30 19.15
N GLY A 297 -62.97 31.45 20.33
CA GLY A 297 -64.13 30.66 20.70
C GLY A 297 -64.60 30.82 22.15
N ARG A 298 -65.29 31.92 22.46
CA ARG A 298 -66.30 31.91 23.53
C ARG A 298 -67.43 32.89 23.23
N MET A 299 -68.55 32.36 22.74
CA MET A 299 -69.86 33.00 22.88
C MET A 299 -70.29 32.90 24.35
N SER A 300 -70.83 34.00 24.89
CA SER A 300 -71.84 33.97 25.96
C SER A 300 -72.72 35.20 25.83
N ASN A 301 -73.97 34.97 25.45
CA ASN A 301 -75.09 35.87 25.72
C ASN A 301 -75.21 36.13 27.22
N ASN A 302 -75.54 37.36 27.62
CA ASN A 302 -76.72 37.66 28.46
C ASN A 302 -76.83 39.16 28.80
N SER A 303 -77.98 39.73 28.39
CA SER A 303 -78.86 40.65 29.14
C SER A 303 -78.26 41.80 29.97
N SER A 304 -78.49 43.01 29.45
CA SER A 304 -79.10 44.18 30.14
C SER A 304 -78.95 44.29 31.66
N VAL A 305 -78.16 45.27 32.12
CA VAL A 305 -78.47 46.09 33.31
C VAL A 305 -77.98 47.52 33.06
N SER A 306 -78.94 48.43 33.16
CA SER A 306 -78.90 49.90 33.18
C SER A 306 -78.08 50.50 34.33
N THR A 307 -77.51 51.69 34.13
CA THR A 307 -77.26 52.72 35.17
C THR A 307 -76.89 54.07 34.49
N PRO A 308 -77.01 55.22 35.17
CA PRO A 308 -77.96 56.25 34.78
C PRO A 308 -77.32 57.57 34.31
N LEU A 309 -78.24 58.46 33.91
CA LEU A 309 -78.13 59.90 33.72
C LEU A 309 -77.45 60.61 34.92
N MET A 310 -76.46 61.46 34.61
CA MET A 310 -76.01 62.73 35.22
C MET A 310 -74.82 63.13 34.33
N GLU A 311 -74.76 64.21 33.55
CA GLU A 311 -75.44 65.52 33.46
C GLU A 311 -76.02 65.78 32.06
#